data_AF-A0A6I3IC34-F1
#
_entry.id   AF-A0A6I3IC34-F1
#
_cell.length_a   1.000
_cell.length_b   1.000
_cell.length_c   1.000
_cell.angle_alpha   90.00
_cell.angle_beta   90.00
_cell.angle_gamma   90.00
#
_symmetry.space_group_name_H-M   'P 1'
#
loop_
_entity.id
_entity.type
_entity.pdbx_description
1 polymer ?
#
loop_
_entity_poly.entity_id
_entity_poly.type
_entity_poly.pdbx_seq_one_letter_code
_entity_poly.pdbx_strand_id
1 'polypeptide(L)'
;MSNVEVSIDPSEVGLDPTRLSRIRTHFAKYVDSGKLPGYHITVSRAGKLAYSDMYGHADVENKKPIASDTIYRAYSMTKPICAVAALILWEEGLFEMHDQVKWFIPSFANQKVFRSGTLTAPRYEPVTDPMEMWHLFSHTSGMTYGFIYSNPVDQMYRNAG
;
A
#
# COMPACT_ATOMS: atom_id res chain seq x y z
N MET A 1 -23.63 9.07 5.15
CA MET A 1 -22.58 8.24 4.50
C MET A 1 -23.26 6.94 4.08
N SER A 2 -23.04 6.46 2.86
CA SER A 2 -23.72 5.26 2.35
C SER A 2 -23.19 4.00 3.03
N ASN A 3 -24.08 3.16 3.54
CA ASN A 3 -23.70 1.83 4.00
C ASN A 3 -23.11 1.01 2.85
N VAL A 4 -22.11 0.18 3.16
CA VAL A 4 -21.55 -0.78 2.21
C VAL A 4 -22.51 -1.98 2.10
N GLU A 5 -23.53 -1.83 1.25
CA GLU A 5 -24.62 -2.80 1.08
C GLU A 5 -24.41 -3.70 -0.14
N VAL A 6 -24.62 -5.01 0.07
CA VAL A 6 -24.59 -5.99 -1.02
C VAL A 6 -25.66 -5.63 -2.04
N SER A 7 -25.23 -5.47 -3.29
CA SER A 7 -26.03 -4.91 -4.38
C SER A 7 -26.51 -5.94 -5.40
N ILE A 8 -26.06 -7.19 -5.28
CA ILE A 8 -26.37 -8.27 -6.23
C ILE A 8 -26.24 -9.64 -5.57
N ASP A 9 -27.01 -10.62 -6.04
CA ASP A 9 -26.76 -12.02 -5.71
C ASP A 9 -25.39 -12.43 -6.30
N PRO A 10 -24.48 -13.04 -5.52
CA PRO A 10 -23.18 -13.45 -6.03
C PRO A 10 -23.24 -14.32 -7.28
N SER A 11 -24.25 -15.17 -7.41
CA SER A 11 -24.41 -16.08 -8.55
C SER A 11 -24.63 -15.34 -9.87
N GLU A 12 -25.26 -14.17 -9.86
CA GLU A 12 -25.47 -13.33 -11.05
C GLU A 12 -24.17 -12.74 -11.60
N VAL A 13 -23.15 -12.57 -10.76
CA VAL A 13 -21.80 -12.14 -11.17
C VAL A 13 -20.81 -13.31 -11.24
N GLY A 14 -21.31 -14.55 -11.28
CA GLY A 14 -20.52 -15.77 -11.44
C GLY A 14 -19.69 -16.13 -10.21
N LEU A 15 -20.11 -15.72 -9.02
CA LEU A 15 -19.53 -16.13 -7.74
C LEU A 15 -20.45 -17.16 -7.06
N ASP A 16 -19.87 -18.13 -6.35
CA ASP A 16 -20.64 -19.13 -5.61
C ASP A 16 -20.95 -18.61 -4.19
N PRO A 17 -22.22 -18.36 -3.83
CA PRO A 17 -22.61 -17.88 -2.49
C PRO A 17 -22.15 -18.80 -1.36
N THR A 18 -22.16 -20.12 -1.59
CA THR A 18 -21.72 -21.13 -0.62
C THR A 18 -20.22 -21.09 -0.39
N ARG A 19 -19.42 -20.67 -1.38
CA ARG A 19 -17.98 -20.45 -1.19
C ARG A 19 -17.71 -19.14 -0.48
N LEU A 20 -18.46 -18.08 -0.79
CA LEU A 20 -18.31 -16.78 -0.13
C LEU A 20 -18.61 -16.85 1.37
N SER A 21 -19.62 -17.64 1.80
CA SER A 21 -19.93 -17.81 3.23
C SER A 21 -18.76 -18.39 4.04
N ARG A 22 -17.82 -19.11 3.40
CA ARG A 22 -16.62 -19.66 4.05
C ARG A 22 -15.65 -18.57 4.50
N ILE A 23 -15.70 -17.37 3.91
CA ILE A 23 -14.88 -16.23 4.30
C ILE A 23 -15.14 -15.89 5.77
N ARG A 24 -16.42 -15.72 6.15
CA ARG A 24 -16.81 -15.46 7.54
C ARG A 24 -16.32 -16.56 8.48
N THR A 25 -16.56 -17.83 8.15
CA THR A 25 -16.12 -18.96 8.98
C THR A 25 -14.59 -19.00 9.15
N HIS A 26 -13.84 -18.59 8.14
CA HIS A 26 -12.38 -18.55 8.20
C HIS A 26 -11.89 -17.39 9.08
N PHE A 27 -12.35 -16.15 8.81
CA PHE A 27 -11.84 -14.96 9.48
C PHE A 27 -12.39 -14.77 10.90
N ALA A 28 -13.61 -15.25 11.20
CA ALA A 28 -14.14 -15.23 12.57
C ALA A 28 -13.21 -15.92 13.56
N LYS A 29 -12.59 -17.04 13.16
CA LYS A 29 -11.61 -17.76 14.00
C LYS A 29 -10.40 -16.92 14.38
N TYR A 30 -9.96 -16.00 13.53
CA TYR A 30 -8.85 -15.10 13.88
C TYR A 30 -9.25 -14.08 14.92
N VAL A 31 -10.49 -13.61 14.89
CA VAL A 31 -11.05 -12.71 15.90
C VAL A 31 -11.28 -13.47 17.21
N ASP A 32 -11.96 -14.61 17.15
CA ASP A 32 -12.29 -15.43 18.32
C ASP A 32 -11.04 -15.96 19.04
N SER A 33 -9.93 -16.21 18.31
CA SER A 33 -8.64 -16.61 18.88
C SER A 33 -7.72 -15.44 19.25
N GLY A 34 -8.17 -14.19 19.12
CA GLY A 34 -7.41 -13.00 19.49
C GLY A 34 -6.25 -12.64 18.55
N LYS A 35 -6.16 -13.26 17.36
CA LYS A 35 -5.14 -12.96 16.34
C LYS A 35 -5.43 -11.68 15.56
N LEU A 36 -6.71 -11.30 15.44
CA LEU A 36 -7.15 -10.04 14.86
C LEU A 36 -8.16 -9.38 15.81
N PRO A 37 -8.15 -8.05 15.97
CA PRO A 37 -9.19 -7.35 16.71
C PRO A 37 -10.54 -7.37 15.97
N GLY A 38 -10.52 -7.39 14.65
CA GLY A 38 -11.68 -7.47 13.79
C GLY A 38 -11.32 -7.33 12.30
N TYR A 39 -12.32 -7.45 11.42
CA TYR A 39 -12.20 -7.22 9.98
C TYR A 39 -13.48 -6.64 9.37
N HIS A 40 -13.33 -6.03 8.19
CA HIS A 40 -14.40 -5.78 7.23
C HIS A 40 -13.89 -6.24 5.86
N ILE A 41 -14.55 -7.24 5.27
CA ILE A 41 -14.18 -7.82 3.98
C ILE A 41 -15.30 -7.58 2.99
N THR A 42 -14.94 -7.10 1.80
CA THR A 42 -15.85 -6.90 0.68
C THR A 42 -15.36 -7.66 -0.55
N VAL A 43 -16.29 -8.13 -1.39
CA VAL A 43 -15.98 -8.72 -2.69
C VAL A 43 -16.90 -8.09 -3.73
N SER A 44 -16.29 -7.46 -4.73
CA SER A 44 -16.98 -6.89 -5.88
C SER A 44 -16.55 -7.59 -7.18
N ARG A 45 -17.49 -7.72 -8.11
CA ARG A 45 -17.24 -8.24 -9.46
C ARG A 45 -18.22 -7.59 -10.43
N ALA A 46 -17.75 -7.30 -11.64
CA ALA A 46 -18.53 -6.60 -12.67
C ALA A 46 -19.15 -5.28 -12.18
N GLY A 47 -18.42 -4.52 -11.35
CA GLY A 47 -18.88 -3.24 -10.79
C GLY A 47 -19.99 -3.36 -9.74
N LYS A 48 -20.33 -4.57 -9.28
CA LYS A 48 -21.35 -4.82 -8.26
C LYS A 48 -20.71 -5.39 -7.01
N LEU A 49 -21.17 -4.95 -5.84
CA LEU A 49 -20.78 -5.53 -4.56
C LEU A 49 -21.61 -6.78 -4.31
N ALA A 50 -20.96 -7.94 -4.21
CA ALA A 50 -21.60 -9.25 -4.05
C ALA A 50 -21.46 -9.82 -2.63
N TYR A 51 -20.50 -9.33 -1.83
CA TYR A 51 -20.28 -9.78 -0.46
C TYR A 51 -19.75 -8.63 0.40
N SER A 52 -20.24 -8.54 1.63
CA SER A 52 -19.76 -7.61 2.66
C SER A 52 -19.99 -8.29 4.01
N ASP A 53 -18.92 -8.50 4.78
CA ASP A 53 -19.00 -9.07 6.12
C ASP A 53 -18.01 -8.37 7.05
N MET A 54 -18.47 -8.07 8.26
CA MET A 54 -17.70 -7.38 9.29
C MET A 54 -17.89 -8.07 10.63
N TYR A 55 -16.81 -8.17 11.40
CA TYR A 55 -16.81 -8.84 12.70
C TYR A 55 -15.65 -8.35 13.58
N GLY A 56 -15.87 -8.31 14.89
CA GLY A 56 -14.89 -7.86 15.87
C GLY A 56 -15.00 -6.36 16.20
N HIS A 57 -13.89 -5.76 16.60
CA HIS A 57 -13.83 -4.41 17.17
C HIS A 57 -12.90 -3.50 16.36
N ALA A 58 -13.37 -2.29 16.07
CA ALA A 58 -12.56 -1.21 15.54
C ALA A 58 -11.65 -0.59 16.63
N ASP A 59 -12.10 -0.69 17.89
CA ASP A 59 -11.34 -0.28 19.07
C ASP A 59 -11.60 -1.30 20.18
N VAL A 60 -10.55 -2.03 20.57
CA VAL A 60 -10.64 -3.11 21.57
C VAL A 60 -10.84 -2.54 22.97
N GLU A 61 -10.16 -1.45 23.32
CA GLU A 61 -10.20 -0.86 24.65
C GLU A 61 -11.58 -0.27 24.96
N ASN A 62 -12.16 0.42 23.97
CA ASN A 62 -13.49 1.02 24.07
C ASN A 62 -14.62 0.08 23.66
N LYS A 63 -14.32 -1.19 23.30
CA LYS A 63 -15.28 -2.19 22.80
C LYS A 63 -16.13 -1.66 21.63
N LYS A 64 -15.55 -0.81 20.77
CA LYS A 64 -16.24 -0.25 19.62
C LYS A 64 -16.31 -1.31 18.52
N PRO A 65 -17.50 -1.75 18.08
CA PRO A 65 -17.61 -2.71 16.99
C PRO A 65 -17.13 -2.10 15.66
N ILE A 66 -16.72 -2.95 14.73
CA ILE A 66 -16.54 -2.52 13.34
C ILE A 66 -17.90 -2.14 12.75
N ALA A 67 -17.93 -0.97 12.12
CA ALA A 67 -19.02 -0.48 11.29
C ALA A 67 -18.56 -0.31 9.83
N SER A 68 -19.51 -0.18 8.91
CA SER A 68 -19.29 -0.01 7.47
C SER A 68 -18.47 1.23 7.10
N ASP A 69 -18.42 2.24 7.99
CA ASP A 69 -17.69 3.50 7.86
C ASP A 69 -16.45 3.56 8.77
N THR A 70 -16.00 2.42 9.30
CA THR A 70 -14.77 2.34 10.11
C THR A 70 -13.58 2.88 9.31
N ILE A 71 -12.87 3.85 9.88
CA ILE A 71 -11.66 4.41 9.28
C ILE A 71 -10.47 3.52 9.64
N TYR A 72 -9.77 3.05 8.62
CA TYR A 72 -8.53 2.28 8.76
C TYR A 72 -7.32 3.12 8.35
N ARG A 73 -6.18 2.89 9.00
CA ARG A 73 -4.89 3.41 8.51
C ARG A 73 -4.48 2.62 7.27
N ALA A 74 -4.53 3.27 6.11
CA ALA A 74 -4.24 2.62 4.82
C ALA A 74 -2.76 2.23 4.63
N TYR A 75 -1.83 2.86 5.36
CA TYR A 75 -0.39 2.64 5.21
C TYR A 75 0.03 2.63 3.73
N SER A 76 0.72 1.56 3.27
CA SER A 76 1.17 1.44 1.88
C SER A 76 0.02 1.36 0.86
N MET A 77 -1.23 1.11 1.26
CA MET A 77 -2.39 1.19 0.35
C MET A 77 -2.65 2.62 -0.13
N THR A 78 -1.99 3.63 0.41
CA THR A 78 -1.98 4.99 -0.15
C THR A 78 -1.22 5.06 -1.49
N LYS A 79 -0.28 4.14 -1.78
CA LYS A 79 0.57 4.19 -2.99
C LYS A 79 -0.23 4.20 -4.30
N PRO A 80 -1.23 3.31 -4.52
CA PRO A 80 -2.07 3.39 -5.73
C PRO A 80 -2.80 4.73 -5.88
N ILE A 81 -3.22 5.36 -4.78
CA ILE A 81 -3.87 6.68 -4.82
C ILE A 81 -2.88 7.74 -5.31
N CYS A 82 -1.66 7.77 -4.74
CA CYS A 82 -0.60 8.67 -5.20
C CYS A 82 -0.20 8.39 -6.64
N ALA A 83 -0.14 7.12 -7.05
CA ALA A 83 0.20 6.72 -8.41
C ALA A 83 -0.86 7.22 -9.41
N VAL A 84 -2.16 7.07 -9.10
CA VAL A 84 -3.24 7.62 -9.93
C VAL A 84 -3.16 9.14 -10.00
N ALA A 85 -2.91 9.84 -8.89
CA ALA A 85 -2.73 11.29 -8.90
C ALA A 85 -1.58 11.72 -9.81
N ALA A 86 -0.46 10.99 -9.81
CA ALA A 86 0.65 11.24 -10.72
C ALA A 86 0.30 10.87 -12.18
N LEU A 87 -0.45 9.79 -12.42
CA LEU A 87 -0.88 9.40 -13.77
C LEU A 87 -1.84 10.42 -14.40
N ILE A 88 -2.67 11.11 -13.61
CA ILE A 88 -3.48 12.23 -14.11
C ILE A 88 -2.58 13.33 -14.67
N LEU A 89 -1.51 13.70 -13.96
CA LEU A 89 -0.55 14.71 -14.44
C LEU A 89 0.22 14.24 -15.69
N TRP A 90 0.47 12.93 -15.80
CA TRP A 90 1.04 12.32 -17.01
C TRP A 90 0.08 12.40 -18.20
N GLU A 91 -1.21 12.08 -18.00
CA GLU A 91 -2.25 12.23 -19.04
C GLU A 91 -2.44 13.70 -19.48
N GLU A 92 -2.20 14.66 -18.58
CA GLU A 92 -2.17 16.09 -18.88
C GLU A 92 -0.88 16.57 -19.57
N GLY A 93 0.11 15.69 -19.75
CA GLY A 93 1.39 16.00 -20.40
C GLY A 93 2.34 16.85 -19.55
N LEU A 94 2.19 16.84 -18.22
CA LEU A 94 3.03 17.63 -17.30
C LEU A 94 4.38 16.96 -16.98
N PHE A 95 4.51 15.67 -17.25
CA PHE A 95 5.77 14.94 -17.29
C PHE A 95 5.61 13.69 -18.17
N GLU A 96 6.72 13.07 -18.58
CA GLU A 96 6.75 11.77 -19.25
C GLU A 96 7.39 10.68 -18.38
N MET A 97 7.04 9.42 -18.60
CA MET A 97 7.54 8.29 -17.79
C MET A 97 9.06 8.14 -17.80
N HIS A 98 9.70 8.59 -18.89
CA HIS A 98 11.16 8.58 -19.06
C HIS A 98 11.83 9.91 -18.67
N ASP A 99 11.07 10.89 -18.16
CA ASP A 99 11.68 12.10 -17.62
C ASP A 99 12.53 11.79 -16.39
N GLN A 100 13.64 12.50 -16.25
CA GLN A 100 14.53 12.32 -15.11
C GLN A 100 13.94 13.00 -13.87
N VAL A 101 13.87 12.28 -12.76
CA VAL A 101 13.31 12.77 -11.48
C VAL A 101 13.97 14.07 -11.03
N LYS A 102 15.28 14.23 -11.28
CA LYS A 102 16.03 15.44 -10.89
C LYS A 102 15.53 16.73 -11.54
N TRP A 103 14.79 16.66 -12.66
CA TRP A 103 14.20 17.84 -13.29
C TRP A 103 13.07 18.44 -12.45
N PHE A 104 12.41 17.60 -11.63
CA PHE A 104 11.32 17.99 -10.75
C PHE A 104 11.77 18.07 -9.28
N ILE A 105 12.75 17.24 -8.89
CA ILE A 105 13.30 17.18 -7.53
C ILE A 105 14.83 17.32 -7.60
N PRO A 106 15.37 18.55 -7.64
CA PRO A 106 16.80 18.78 -7.91
C PRO A 106 17.78 18.08 -6.96
N SER A 107 17.36 17.75 -5.74
CA SER A 107 18.17 16.99 -4.77
C SER A 107 18.52 15.57 -5.24
N PHE A 108 17.83 15.04 -6.26
CA PHE A 108 18.13 13.74 -6.87
C PHE A 108 19.31 13.79 -7.85
N ALA A 109 19.83 14.98 -8.23
CA ALA A 109 20.86 15.09 -9.26
C ALA A 109 22.22 14.44 -8.92
N ASN A 110 22.59 14.40 -7.63
CA ASN A 110 23.90 13.94 -7.16
C ASN A 110 23.81 12.75 -6.21
N GLN A 111 22.79 11.90 -6.41
CA GLN A 111 22.66 10.68 -5.63
C GLN A 111 23.87 9.77 -5.81
N LYS A 112 24.13 8.98 -4.77
CA LYS A 112 25.16 7.94 -4.78
C LYS A 112 24.54 6.64 -4.33
N VAL A 113 25.07 5.54 -4.84
CA VAL A 113 24.62 4.19 -4.50
C VAL A 113 25.56 3.62 -3.45
N PHE A 114 25.03 3.19 -2.31
CA PHE A 114 25.82 2.43 -1.35
C PHE A 114 26.16 1.06 -1.93
N ARG A 115 27.44 0.66 -1.83
CA ARG A 115 27.91 -0.64 -2.30
C ARG A 115 28.42 -1.54 -1.19
N SER A 116 29.15 -0.98 -0.23
CA SER A 116 29.78 -1.73 0.84
C SER A 116 30.24 -0.82 1.97
N GLY A 117 30.81 -1.41 3.03
CA GLY A 117 31.32 -0.68 4.18
C GLY A 117 30.34 -0.64 5.34
N THR A 118 30.59 0.26 6.28
CA THR A 118 29.83 0.39 7.52
C THR A 118 29.11 1.73 7.58
N LEU A 119 28.31 1.95 8.63
CA LEU A 119 27.68 3.25 8.89
C LEU A 119 28.71 4.39 9.00
N THR A 120 29.87 4.14 9.62
CA THR A 120 30.91 5.13 9.87
C THR A 120 31.96 5.23 8.75
N ALA A 121 32.04 4.21 7.90
CA ALA A 121 32.92 4.19 6.73
C ALA A 121 32.20 3.61 5.51
N PRO A 122 31.15 4.28 5.00
CA PRO A 122 30.40 3.79 3.86
C PRO A 122 31.17 4.00 2.55
N ARG A 123 31.06 3.03 1.66
CA ARG A 123 31.59 3.12 0.29
C ARG A 123 30.44 3.29 -0.67
N TYR A 124 30.50 4.38 -1.42
CA TYR A 124 29.50 4.72 -2.42
C TYR A 124 30.09 4.67 -3.82
N GLU A 125 29.23 4.41 -4.81
CA GLU A 125 29.50 4.56 -6.22
C GLU A 125 28.58 5.63 -6.84
N PRO A 126 28.98 6.24 -7.96
CA PRO A 126 28.08 7.06 -8.76
C PRO A 126 26.88 6.25 -9.24
N VAL A 127 25.76 6.93 -9.45
CA VAL A 127 24.63 6.37 -10.21
C VAL A 127 25.07 6.14 -11.66
N THR A 128 24.81 4.94 -12.21
CA THR A 128 25.15 4.59 -13.59
C THR A 128 24.11 5.09 -14.59
N ASP A 129 22.83 5.01 -14.21
CA ASP A 129 21.68 5.36 -15.05
C ASP A 129 20.79 6.34 -14.27
N PRO A 130 20.41 7.50 -14.86
CA PRO A 130 19.55 8.46 -14.19
C PRO A 130 18.22 7.85 -13.75
N MET A 131 17.75 8.24 -12.56
CA MET A 131 16.41 7.85 -12.11
C MET A 131 15.34 8.54 -12.96
N GLU A 132 14.66 7.75 -13.78
CA GLU A 132 13.44 8.15 -14.50
C GLU A 132 12.18 7.98 -13.63
N MET A 133 11.10 8.70 -13.98
CA MET A 133 9.83 8.67 -13.25
C MET A 133 9.28 7.26 -13.06
N TRP A 134 9.27 6.42 -14.10
CA TRP A 134 8.71 5.05 -14.02
C TRP A 134 9.41 4.15 -12.98
N HIS A 135 10.68 4.43 -12.65
CA HIS A 135 11.39 3.69 -11.60
C HIS A 135 10.75 3.90 -10.22
N LEU A 136 10.16 5.07 -9.96
CA LEU A 136 9.44 5.35 -8.71
C LEU A 136 8.13 4.54 -8.63
N PHE A 137 7.40 4.42 -9.74
CA PHE A 137 6.15 3.65 -9.81
C PHE A 137 6.37 2.15 -9.63
N SER A 138 7.47 1.63 -10.18
CA SER A 138 7.77 0.20 -10.20
C SER A 138 8.65 -0.28 -9.03
N HIS A 139 9.02 0.63 -8.11
CA HIS A 139 9.96 0.34 -7.02
C HIS A 139 11.33 -0.18 -7.49
N THR A 140 11.83 0.35 -8.61
CA THR A 140 13.14 0.01 -9.19
C THR A 140 14.14 1.17 -9.14
N SER A 141 13.79 2.25 -8.43
CA SER A 141 14.63 3.45 -8.26
C SER A 141 15.86 3.26 -7.38
N GLY A 142 16.02 2.09 -6.75
CA GLY A 142 17.09 1.81 -5.78
C GLY A 142 16.84 2.41 -4.38
N MET A 143 15.67 3.02 -4.14
CA MET A 143 15.30 3.54 -2.82
C MET A 143 14.86 2.42 -1.87
N THR A 144 15.29 2.52 -0.62
CA THR A 144 14.95 1.58 0.48
C THR A 144 14.11 2.29 1.56
N TYR A 145 13.80 1.60 2.65
CA TYR A 145 13.19 2.18 3.84
C TYR A 145 14.07 2.01 5.07
N GLY A 146 14.02 2.99 5.97
CA GLY A 146 14.75 2.93 7.23
C GLY A 146 14.36 1.75 8.13
N PHE A 147 13.17 1.17 7.99
CA PHE A 147 12.71 0.07 8.85
C PHE A 147 13.01 -1.33 8.30
N ILE A 148 13.76 -1.47 7.20
CA ILE A 148 14.09 -2.80 6.64
C ILE A 148 15.25 -3.45 7.41
N TYR A 149 16.15 -2.65 8.00
CA TYR A 149 17.32 -3.13 8.76
C TYR A 149 18.22 -4.11 7.98
N SER A 150 18.28 -3.99 6.65
CA SER A 150 19.08 -4.85 5.77
C SER A 150 20.52 -4.39 5.64
N ASN A 151 20.77 -3.08 5.62
CA ASN A 151 22.10 -2.53 5.34
C ASN A 151 22.27 -1.12 5.98
N PRO A 152 23.49 -0.55 5.99
CA PRO A 152 23.76 0.74 6.61
C PRO A 152 22.90 1.92 6.10
N VAL A 153 22.44 1.90 4.85
CA VAL A 153 21.57 2.96 4.30
C VAL A 153 20.26 3.05 5.08
N ASP A 154 19.67 1.92 5.46
CA ASP A 154 18.43 1.90 6.25
C ASP A 154 18.66 2.60 7.60
N GLN A 155 19.84 2.42 8.21
CA GLN A 155 20.20 3.12 9.44
C GLN A 155 20.47 4.61 9.23
N MET A 156 21.11 4.97 8.12
CA MET A 156 21.30 6.38 7.76
C MET A 156 19.96 7.10 7.62
N TYR A 157 18.95 6.45 7.03
CA TYR A 157 17.60 7.01 6.93
C TYR A 157 16.99 7.24 8.31
N ARG A 158 17.01 6.24 9.20
CA ARG A 158 16.49 6.39 10.58
C ARG A 158 17.19 7.50 11.37
N ASN A 159 18.49 7.71 11.15
CA ASN A 159 19.23 8.77 11.82
C ASN A 159 18.88 10.17 11.28
N ALA A 160 18.40 10.27 10.04
CA ALA A 160 18.05 11.53 9.40
C ALA A 160 16.62 11.99 9.73
N GLY A 161 15.75 11.09 10.20
CA GLY A 161 14.34 11.34 10.52
C GLY A 161 13.40 10.63 9.56
#